data_AF-A0A5C6REL7-F1
#
_entry.id   AF-A0A5C6REL7-F1
#
_cell.length_a   1.000
_cell.length_b   1.000
_cell.length_c   1.000
_cell.angle_alpha   90.00
_cell.angle_beta   90.00
_cell.angle_gamma   90.00
#
_symmetry.space_group_name_H-M   'P 1'
#
loop_
_entity.id
_entity.type
_entity.pdbx_description
1 polymer ?
#
loop_
_entity_poly.entity_id
_entity_poly.type
_entity_poly.pdbx_seq_one_letter_code
_entity_poly.pdbx_strand_id
1 'polypeptide(L)' 'MFSLLYRILSKDNLRRAYDRVVGNRGSSGVDGVGVDGLAGYLREHWSRIEAEIRAGTYRPAAVRGVE' A
#
# COMPACT_ATOMS: atom_id res chain seq x y z
N MET A 1 21.35 8.44 1.38
CA MET A 1 20.56 7.21 1.60
C MET A 1 19.04 7.45 1.61
N PHE A 2 18.52 8.58 2.12
CA PHE A 2 17.06 8.85 2.16
C PHE A 2 16.39 9.14 0.80
N SER A 3 17.13 9.50 -0.25
CA SER A 3 16.57 10.02 -1.50
C SER A 3 15.62 9.06 -2.24
N LEU A 4 15.89 7.75 -2.21
CA LEU A 4 15.02 6.78 -2.89
C LEU A 4 13.71 6.55 -2.13
N LEU A 5 13.76 6.41 -0.81
CA LEU A 5 12.57 6.20 0.01
C LEU A 5 11.60 7.39 -0.10
N TYR A 6 12.11 8.62 -0.07
CA TYR A 6 11.29 9.81 -0.29
C TYR A 6 10.69 9.87 -1.70
N ARG A 7 11.39 9.37 -2.73
CA ARG A 7 10.81 9.23 -4.07
C ARG A 7 9.70 8.18 -4.12
N ILE A 8 9.90 7.03 -3.47
CA ILE A 8 8.89 5.96 -3.38
C ILE A 8 7.62 6.49 -2.71
N LEU A 9 7.77 7.22 -1.61
CA LEU A 9 6.65 7.79 -0.84
C LEU A 9 6.15 9.13 -1.39
N SER A 10 6.63 9.58 -2.56
CA SER A 10 6.11 10.80 -3.17
C SER A 10 4.65 10.62 -3.59
N LYS A 11 3.84 11.67 -3.41
CA LYS A 11 2.41 11.66 -3.75
C LYS A 11 2.16 11.22 -5.20
N ASP A 12 2.97 11.70 -6.14
CA ASP A 12 2.91 11.32 -7.55
C ASP A 12 3.24 9.85 -7.81
N ASN A 13 4.20 9.28 -7.08
CA ASN A 13 4.52 7.87 -7.21
C ASN A 13 3.41 6.99 -6.62
N LEU A 14 2.92 7.35 -5.44
CA LEU A 14 1.85 6.61 -4.76
C LEU A 14 0.53 6.66 -5.54
N ARG A 15 0.21 7.80 -6.19
CA ARG A 15 -0.97 7.88 -7.05
C ARG A 15 -0.89 6.94 -8.24
N ARG A 16 0.26 6.93 -8.94
CA ARG A 16 0.50 5.99 -10.06
C ARG A 16 0.46 4.53 -9.61
N ALA A 17 1.00 4.23 -8.43
CA ALA A 17 0.94 2.89 -7.86
C ALA A 17 -0.50 2.47 -7.55
N TYR A 18 -1.28 3.36 -6.92
CA TYR A 18 -2.71 3.12 -6.64
C TYR A 18 -3.50 2.83 -7.91
N ASP A 19 -3.38 3.68 -8.93
CA ASP A 19 -4.12 3.54 -10.19
C ASP A 19 -3.79 2.19 -10.88
N ARG A 20 -2.52 1.75 -10.80
CA ARG A 20 -2.09 0.45 -11.33
C ARG A 20 -2.68 -0.73 -10.54
N VAL A 21 -2.70 -0.66 -9.21
CA VAL A 21 -3.25 -1.73 -8.35
C VAL A 21 -4.75 -1.89 -8.61
N VAL A 22 -5.50 -0.79 -8.68
CA VAL A 22 -6.93 -0.81 -9.02
C VAL A 22 -7.14 -1.37 -10.43
N GLY A 23 -6.34 -0.94 -11.41
CA GLY A 23 -6.42 -1.43 -12.80
C GLY A 23 -6.15 -2.93 -12.96
N ASN A 24 -5.33 -3.52 -12.08
CA ASN A 24 -5.04 -4.96 -12.10
C ASN A 24 -6.27 -5.82 -11.70
N ARG A 25 -7.26 -5.26 -10.98
CA ARG A 25 -8.49 -5.95 -10.58
C ARG A 25 -8.25 -7.30 -9.88
N GLY A 26 -7.19 -7.38 -9.08
CA GLY A 26 -6.82 -8.60 -8.36
C GLY A 26 -7.76 -8.91 -7.18
N SER A 27 -7.79 -10.18 -6.79
CA SER A 27 -8.49 -10.64 -5.58
C SER A 27 -7.88 -10.05 -4.31
N SER A 28 -8.70 -9.94 -3.25
CA SER A 28 -8.23 -9.46 -1.95
C SER A 28 -7.20 -10.38 -1.31
N GLY A 29 -6.30 -9.79 -0.53
CA GLY A 29 -5.34 -10.50 0.30
C GLY A 29 -5.98 -11.18 1.51
N VAL A 30 -5.15 -11.49 2.51
CA VAL A 30 -5.59 -12.10 3.79
C VAL A 30 -6.46 -11.16 4.63
N ASP A 31 -6.37 -9.86 4.37
CA ASP A 31 -7.12 -8.79 5.02
C ASP A 31 -8.55 -8.62 4.47
N GLY A 32 -8.86 -9.27 3.33
CA GLY A 32 -10.17 -9.14 2.68
C GLY A 32 -10.41 -7.79 2.00
N VAL A 33 -9.43 -6.89 1.96
CA VAL A 33 -9.59 -5.56 1.34
C VAL A 33 -9.47 -5.71 -0.18
N GLY A 34 -10.60 -5.58 -0.88
CA GLY A 34 -10.64 -5.51 -2.34
C GLY A 34 -10.22 -4.15 -2.90
N VAL A 35 -10.03 -4.07 -4.21
CA VAL A 35 -9.66 -2.82 -4.91
C VAL A 35 -10.67 -1.68 -4.68
N ASP A 36 -11.96 -2.01 -4.50
CA ASP A 36 -13.02 -1.03 -4.22
C ASP A 36 -12.90 -0.42 -2.80
N GLY A 37 -12.38 -1.20 -1.85
CA GLY A 37 -12.15 -0.76 -0.47
C GLY A 37 -10.81 -0.08 -0.24
N LEU A 38 -9.87 -0.20 -1.19
CA LEU A 38 -8.48 0.24 -1.02
C LEU A 38 -8.36 1.74 -0.73
N ALA A 39 -9.17 2.59 -1.38
CA ALA A 39 -9.14 4.04 -1.13
C ALA A 39 -9.55 4.39 0.31
N GLY A 40 -10.57 3.71 0.85
CA GLY A 40 -11.04 3.91 2.22
C GLY A 40 -9.97 3.48 3.21
N TYR A 41 -9.43 2.28 3.02
CA TYR A 41 -8.37 1.72 3.85
C TYR A 41 -7.13 2.64 3.90
N LEU A 42 -6.68 3.14 2.74
CA LEU A 42 -5.54 4.06 2.70
C LEU A 42 -5.86 5.39 3.40
N ARG A 43 -7.06 5.95 3.25
CA ARG A 43 -7.42 7.20 3.96
C ARG A 43 -7.40 7.04 5.48
N GLU A 44 -7.79 5.89 5.98
CA GLU A 44 -7.84 5.61 7.42
C GLU A 44 -6.44 5.33 7.99
N HIS A 45 -5.62 4.54 7.28
CA HIS A 45 -4.38 4.00 7.84
C HIS A 45 -3.09 4.64 7.32
N TRP A 46 -3.14 5.49 6.29
CA TRP A 46 -1.93 6.00 5.61
C TRP A 46 -0.93 6.66 6.56
N SER A 47 -1.39 7.53 7.47
CA SER A 47 -0.50 8.23 8.42
C SER A 47 0.35 7.27 9.26
N ARG A 48 -0.25 6.14 9.68
CA ARG A 48 0.45 5.09 10.43
C ARG A 48 1.42 4.33 9.52
N ILE A 49 0.96 3.87 8.37
CA ILE A 49 1.75 3.09 7.40
C ILE A 49 3.00 3.88 6.97
N GLU A 50 2.83 5.16 6.63
CA GLU A 50 3.94 6.03 6.22
C GLU A 50 4.98 6.18 7.35
N ALA A 51 4.53 6.41 8.58
CA ALA A 51 5.42 6.54 9.73
C ALA A 51 6.21 5.26 9.99
N GLU A 52 5.56 4.09 9.95
CA GLU A 52 6.20 2.79 10.13
C GLU A 52 7.19 2.46 8.99
N ILE A 53 6.87 2.81 7.74
CA ILE A 53 7.80 2.62 6.61
C ILE A 53 9.04 3.52 6.80
N ARG A 54 8.85 4.78 7.19
CA ARG A 54 9.95 5.72 7.43
C ARG A 54 10.82 5.32 8.62
N ALA A 55 10.23 4.72 9.65
CA ALA A 55 10.93 4.19 10.81
C ALA A 55 11.57 2.81 10.57
N GLY A 56 11.27 2.15 9.44
CA GLY A 56 11.75 0.80 9.14
C GLY A 56 11.06 -0.30 9.97
N THR A 57 9.93 0.01 10.60
CA THR A 57 9.18 -0.91 11.47
C THR A 57 7.99 -1.55 10.79
N TYR A 58 7.59 -1.07 9.60
CA TYR A 58 6.47 -1.63 8.84
C TYR A 58 6.69 -3.11 8.53
N ARG A 59 5.70 -3.93 8.87
CA ARG A 59 5.68 -5.36 8.56
C ARG A 59 4.52 -5.63 7.60
N PRO A 60 4.80 -6.01 6.34
CA PRO A 60 3.73 -6.34 5.39
C PRO A 60 2.95 -7.56 5.86
N ALA A 61 1.66 -7.59 5.54
CA ALA A 61 0.80 -8.74 5.81
C ALA A 61 1.27 -9.98 5.03
N ALA A 62 0.94 -11.16 5.55
CA ALA A 62 1.21 -12.41 4.85
C ALA A 62 0.48 -12.45 3.49
N VAL A 63 1.11 -13.06 2.49
CA VAL A 63 0.47 -13.27 1.18
C VAL A 63 -0.59 -14.35 1.32
N ARG A 64 -1.77 -14.12 0.73
CA ARG A 64 -2.82 -15.13 0.66
C ARG A 64 -2.36 -16.24 -0.30
N GLY A 65 -2.17 -17.44 0.23
CA GLY A 65 -1.90 -18.63 -0.58
C GLY A 65 -3.06 -18.90 -1.54
N VAL A 66 -2.74 -19.37 -2.74
CA VAL A 66 -3.70 -19.94 -3.68
C VAL A 66 -3.44 -21.45 -3.74
N GLU A 67 -4.50 -22.25 -3.62
CA GLU A 67 -4.49 -23.68 -3.96
C GLU A 67 -4.85 -23.86 -5.43
#